data_AF-A0AAN9F3A8-F1
#
_entry.id   AF-A0AAN9F3A8-F1
#
_cell.length_a   1.000
_cell.length_b   1.000
_cell.length_c   1.000
_cell.angle_alpha   90.00
_cell.angle_beta   90.00
_cell.angle_gamma   90.00
#
_symmetry.space_group_name_H-M   'P 1'
#
loop_
_entity.id
_entity.type
_entity.pdbx_description
1 polymer ?
#
loop_
_entity_poly.entity_id
_entity_poly.type
_entity_poly.pdbx_seq_one_letter_code
_entity_poly.pdbx_strand_id
1 'polypeptide(L)'
;MSSESGAYFSDDGSDSNYLASSNEVEGRMGIDQDDKEEMPSNSNRDDEGLLDSSGRVIFDDEIKKLEEFRKEWVAKISVVILRGFDVRSRDYVKNKRQWQKTEEGWTVSKTLIEALDYLQAKMSVVEVGLNSKDFVGVWRSVAAGIDRLIFNGILISNVKFYNEGVGRFGSDLNVLYGVFGAWCLRPEGFFPKSK
;
A
#
# COMPACT_ATOMS: atom_id res chain seq x y z
N MET A 1 -35.41 -51.33 16.09
CA MET A 1 -34.41 -52.41 15.85
C MET A 1 -33.52 -51.90 14.73
N SER A 2 -32.25 -51.52 14.86
CA SER A 2 -31.24 -51.45 15.93
C SER A 2 -30.26 -50.34 15.44
N SER A 3 -29.70 -49.44 16.26
CA SER A 3 -28.42 -49.58 17.01
C SER A 3 -27.36 -50.36 16.21
N GLU A 4 -26.11 -49.93 15.98
CA GLU A 4 -25.16 -49.29 16.90
C GLU A 4 -23.80 -49.00 16.19
N SER A 5 -23.02 -48.06 16.75
CA SER A 5 -21.54 -48.09 16.96
C SER A 5 -20.57 -48.07 15.74
N GLY A 6 -19.42 -47.39 15.74
CA GLY A 6 -18.66 -46.80 16.84
C GLY A 6 -17.47 -45.94 16.39
N ALA A 7 -16.92 -45.21 17.36
CA ALA A 7 -15.73 -44.36 17.30
C ALA A 7 -14.43 -45.19 17.31
N TYR A 8 -13.27 -44.59 16.98
CA TYR A 8 -12.15 -44.32 17.91
C TYR A 8 -10.92 -43.70 17.21
N PHE A 9 -10.11 -43.09 18.07
CA PHE A 9 -9.06 -42.07 17.98
C PHE A 9 -7.63 -42.62 17.77
N SER A 10 -6.67 -41.75 17.43
CA SER A 10 -5.20 -41.70 17.74
C SER A 10 -4.48 -41.01 16.57
N ASP A 11 -3.92 -39.79 16.64
CA ASP A 11 -2.90 -39.18 17.51
C ASP A 11 -1.55 -39.91 17.54
N ASP A 12 -0.57 -39.33 16.84
CA ASP A 12 0.87 -39.44 17.10
C ASP A 12 1.54 -38.15 16.60
N GLY A 13 2.25 -37.48 17.51
CA GLY A 13 3.02 -36.27 17.27
C GLY A 13 4.49 -36.49 17.61
N SER A 14 5.38 -35.88 16.84
CA SER A 14 6.82 -35.65 17.09
C SER A 14 7.39 -35.10 15.77
N ASP A 15 8.26 -34.09 15.66
CA ASP A 15 9.21 -33.49 16.59
C ASP A 15 9.47 -32.01 16.25
N SER A 16 9.64 -31.23 17.30
CA SER A 16 10.32 -29.93 17.31
C SER A 16 11.73 -30.13 17.85
N ASN A 17 12.75 -29.60 17.17
CA ASN A 17 13.93 -28.92 17.73
C ASN A 17 14.99 -28.76 16.63
N TYR A 18 15.57 -27.56 16.48
CA TYR A 18 17.01 -27.34 16.69
C TYR A 18 17.29 -25.84 16.79
N LEU A 19 17.99 -25.53 17.87
CA LEU A 19 18.36 -24.22 18.40
C LEU A 19 19.49 -23.54 17.62
N ALA A 20 19.51 -22.22 17.78
CA ALA A 20 20.62 -21.33 17.51
C ALA A 20 21.89 -21.69 18.29
N SER A 21 23.05 -21.32 17.74
CA SER A 21 24.28 -21.14 18.51
C SER A 21 25.08 -19.95 17.95
N SER A 22 25.18 -18.91 18.76
CA SER A 22 26.20 -17.85 18.69
C SER A 22 27.52 -18.38 19.27
N ASN A 23 28.66 -17.91 18.78
CA ASN A 23 29.69 -17.28 19.62
C ASN A 23 30.86 -16.69 18.82
N GLU A 24 31.35 -15.60 19.39
CA GLU A 24 32.39 -14.66 19.02
C GLU A 24 33.80 -15.27 18.97
N VAL A 25 34.72 -14.65 18.21
CA VAL A 25 36.14 -14.54 18.59
C VAL A 25 36.68 -13.17 18.17
N GLU A 26 37.09 -12.38 19.17
CA GLU A 26 37.85 -11.14 19.06
C GLU A 26 39.28 -11.38 18.52
N GLY A 27 39.82 -10.37 17.83
CA GLY A 27 41.24 -10.31 17.48
C GLY A 27 41.71 -8.88 17.32
N ARG A 28 41.98 -8.19 18.44
CA ARG A 28 42.74 -6.93 18.48
C ARG A 28 44.22 -7.22 18.23
N MET A 29 44.88 -6.42 17.40
CA MET A 29 46.33 -6.31 17.38
C MET A 29 46.70 -4.83 17.19
N GLY A 30 47.19 -4.21 18.27
CA GLY A 30 47.84 -2.91 18.25
C GLY A 30 49.34 -3.08 18.07
N ILE A 31 49.97 -2.09 17.41
CA ILE A 31 51.40 -1.82 17.44
C ILE A 31 51.57 -0.29 17.46
N ASP A 32 52.41 0.17 18.39
CA ASP A 32 52.67 1.54 18.81
C ASP A 32 53.56 2.37 17.87
N GLN A 33 53.46 3.71 18.03
CA GLN A 33 54.47 4.82 18.03
C GLN A 33 55.85 4.57 17.39
N ASP A 34 56.54 5.51 16.72
CA ASP A 34 56.63 6.97 16.77
C ASP A 34 57.39 7.39 15.48
N ASP A 35 57.19 8.62 14.99
CA ASP A 35 58.28 9.52 14.59
C ASP A 35 57.71 10.89 14.20
N LYS A 36 58.12 11.91 14.98
CA LYS A 36 57.79 13.32 14.82
C LYS A 36 58.90 14.00 14.01
N GLU A 37 58.53 14.74 12.97
CA GLU A 37 59.28 15.91 12.51
C GLU A 37 58.33 17.08 12.30
N GLU A 38 58.37 18.05 13.21
CA GLU A 38 57.82 19.41 13.04
C GLU A 38 58.97 20.38 12.75
N MET A 39 58.76 21.36 11.87
CA MET A 39 59.21 22.78 11.92
C MET A 39 58.88 23.48 10.56
N PRO A 40 58.78 24.82 10.44
CA PRO A 40 57.68 25.66 10.94
C PRO A 40 57.06 26.61 9.88
N SER A 41 55.86 27.09 10.19
CA SER A 41 55.19 28.37 9.81
C SER A 41 55.57 29.13 8.52
N ASN A 42 54.59 29.39 7.65
CA ASN A 42 54.29 30.78 7.27
C ASN A 42 52.82 31.00 6.86
N SER A 43 52.35 32.17 7.27
CA SER A 43 51.02 32.77 7.24
C SER A 43 50.34 32.94 5.87
N ASN A 44 49.02 32.84 5.93
CA ASN A 44 48.00 33.58 5.17
C ASN A 44 48.16 33.64 3.65
N ARG A 45 47.43 32.75 2.96
CA ARG A 45 46.71 33.12 1.74
C ARG A 45 45.29 32.62 1.86
N ASP A 46 44.39 33.56 1.66
CA ASP A 46 42.94 33.43 1.76
C ASP A 46 42.46 32.29 0.85
N ASP A 47 42.15 31.14 1.46
CA ASP A 47 41.36 30.07 0.83
C ASP A 47 39.88 30.25 1.22
N GLU A 48 39.37 31.46 1.01
CA GLU A 48 37.92 31.67 0.91
C GLU A 48 37.51 31.33 -0.52
N GLY A 49 37.27 30.04 -0.78
CA GLY A 49 36.77 29.62 -2.08
C GLY A 49 36.55 28.14 -2.31
N LEU A 50 36.77 27.25 -1.33
CA LEU A 50 36.66 25.81 -1.56
C LEU A 50 35.88 25.06 -0.48
N LEU A 51 34.71 25.56 -0.10
CA LEU A 51 33.83 24.85 0.84
C LEU A 51 32.34 25.09 0.55
N ASP A 52 31.92 24.84 -0.69
CA ASP A 52 30.50 24.53 -0.96
C ASP A 52 30.25 23.53 -2.11
N SER A 53 31.29 22.84 -2.59
CA SER A 53 31.15 21.84 -3.68
C SER A 53 31.53 20.42 -3.26
N SER A 54 31.83 20.18 -1.99
CA SER A 54 32.23 18.87 -1.48
C SER A 54 31.01 17.95 -1.32
N GLY A 55 30.55 17.37 -2.43
CA GLY A 55 29.60 16.26 -2.43
C GLY A 55 28.54 16.29 -3.52
N ARG A 56 28.43 17.39 -4.28
CA ARG A 56 27.44 17.50 -5.36
C ARG A 56 28.00 16.94 -6.67
N VAL A 57 27.45 15.84 -7.16
CA VAL A 57 27.82 15.25 -8.45
C VAL A 57 27.27 16.13 -9.57
N ILE A 58 27.96 16.15 -10.72
CA ILE A 58 27.66 16.98 -11.90
C ILE A 58 26.18 16.89 -12.37
N PHE A 59 25.46 15.81 -12.03
CA PHE A 59 24.08 15.56 -12.44
C PHE A 59 23.06 15.57 -11.28
N ASP A 60 23.43 16.02 -10.08
CA ASP A 60 22.53 15.93 -8.93
C ASP A 60 21.23 16.72 -9.11
N ASP A 61 21.30 17.89 -9.75
CA ASP A 61 20.12 18.71 -10.01
C ASP A 61 19.21 18.07 -11.08
N GLU A 62 19.78 17.43 -12.09
CA GLU A 62 19.05 16.69 -13.13
C GLU A 62 18.37 15.45 -12.55
N ILE A 63 19.09 14.69 -11.70
CA ILE A 63 18.55 13.53 -11.00
C ILE A 63 17.37 13.98 -10.13
N LYS A 64 17.53 15.06 -9.35
CA LYS A 64 16.46 15.60 -8.51
C LYS A 64 15.22 15.99 -9.33
N LYS A 65 15.39 16.70 -10.45
CA LYS A 65 14.28 17.05 -11.35
C LYS A 65 13.56 15.81 -11.88
N LEU A 66 14.29 14.76 -12.26
CA LEU A 66 13.69 13.49 -12.70
C LEU A 66 12.94 12.77 -11.58
N GLU A 67 13.44 12.82 -10.34
CA GLU A 67 12.74 12.24 -9.19
C GLU A 67 11.44 12.97 -8.85
N GLU A 68 11.44 14.30 -8.93
CA GLU A 68 10.25 15.13 -8.75
C GLU A 68 9.24 14.85 -9.85
N PHE A 69 9.68 14.79 -11.11
CA PHE A 69 8.86 14.41 -12.25
C PHE A 69 8.23 13.03 -12.06
N ARG A 70 8.99 12.02 -11.63
CA ARG A 70 8.47 10.67 -11.33
C ARG A 70 7.34 10.72 -10.30
N LYS A 71 7.53 11.46 -9.21
CA LYS A 71 6.50 11.63 -8.16
C LYS A 71 5.24 12.29 -8.71
N GLU A 72 5.40 13.36 -9.49
CA GLU A 72 4.29 14.06 -10.11
C GLU A 72 3.51 13.17 -11.08
N TRP A 73 4.21 12.36 -11.89
CA TRP A 73 3.57 11.45 -12.83
C TRP A 73 2.79 10.33 -12.15
N VAL A 74 3.34 9.72 -11.10
CA VAL A 74 2.62 8.75 -10.26
C VAL A 74 1.33 9.37 -9.71
N ALA A 75 1.41 10.61 -9.22
CA ALA A 75 0.22 11.33 -8.74
C ALA A 75 -0.80 11.59 -9.86
N LYS A 76 -0.35 12.06 -11.04
CA LYS A 76 -1.22 12.32 -12.20
C LYS A 76 -1.94 11.07 -12.70
N ILE A 77 -1.23 9.95 -12.83
CA ILE A 77 -1.82 8.66 -13.23
C ILE A 77 -2.93 8.27 -12.24
N SER A 78 -2.63 8.34 -10.94
CA SER A 78 -3.60 8.04 -9.89
C SER A 78 -4.85 8.91 -10.00
N VAL A 79 -4.69 10.22 -10.22
CA VAL A 79 -5.80 11.17 -10.38
C VAL A 79 -6.67 10.83 -11.58
N VAL A 80 -6.09 10.46 -12.72
CA VAL A 80 -6.84 10.10 -13.93
C VAL A 80 -7.69 8.85 -13.69
N ILE A 81 -7.12 7.81 -13.08
CA ILE A 81 -7.85 6.59 -12.73
C ILE A 81 -8.99 6.91 -11.75
N LEU A 82 -8.70 7.68 -10.70
CA LEU A 82 -9.69 8.06 -9.69
C LEU A 82 -10.86 8.85 -10.29
N ARG A 83 -10.61 9.76 -11.22
CA ARG A 83 -11.68 10.50 -11.92
C ARG A 83 -12.58 9.58 -12.73
N GLY A 84 -12.00 8.61 -13.44
CA GLY A 84 -12.79 7.66 -14.21
C GLY A 84 -13.62 6.73 -13.34
N PHE A 85 -13.08 6.34 -12.18
CA PHE A 85 -13.78 5.59 -11.15
C PHE A 85 -14.92 6.42 -10.52
N ASP A 86 -14.66 7.66 -10.12
CA ASP A 86 -15.65 8.57 -9.52
C ASP A 86 -16.89 8.72 -10.42
N VAL A 87 -16.69 8.98 -11.70
CA VAL A 87 -17.79 9.11 -12.68
C VAL A 87 -18.68 7.86 -12.73
N ARG A 88 -18.08 6.65 -12.67
CA ARG A 88 -18.81 5.37 -12.74
C ARG A 88 -19.45 4.99 -11.41
N SER A 89 -18.77 5.26 -10.31
CA SER A 89 -19.25 4.95 -8.96
C SER A 89 -20.30 5.95 -8.44
N ARG A 90 -20.50 7.08 -9.14
CA ARG A 90 -21.38 8.17 -8.70
C ARG A 90 -22.80 7.70 -8.34
N ASP A 91 -23.39 6.85 -9.17
CA ASP A 91 -24.76 6.38 -8.95
C ASP A 91 -24.82 5.38 -7.79
N TYR A 92 -23.77 4.57 -7.61
CA TYR A 92 -23.59 3.74 -6.42
C TYR A 92 -23.51 4.60 -5.15
N VAL A 93 -22.67 5.64 -5.10
CA VAL A 93 -22.50 6.47 -3.90
C VAL A 93 -23.76 7.29 -3.58
N LYS A 94 -24.44 7.82 -4.61
CA LYS A 94 -25.61 8.71 -4.41
C LYS A 94 -26.91 7.98 -4.12
N ASN A 95 -27.06 6.72 -4.52
CA ASN A 95 -28.30 5.97 -4.33
C ASN A 95 -28.44 5.45 -2.89
N LYS A 96 -28.75 6.34 -1.96
CA LYS A 96 -28.92 6.00 -0.54
C LYS A 96 -30.03 4.98 -0.27
N ARG A 97 -31.01 4.88 -1.19
CA ARG A 97 -32.15 3.97 -1.06
C ARG A 97 -31.72 2.50 -1.08
N GLN A 98 -30.61 2.18 -1.75
CA GLN A 98 -30.11 0.82 -1.88
C GLN A 98 -29.68 0.20 -0.53
N TRP A 99 -29.38 1.04 0.46
CA TRP A 99 -29.02 0.63 1.83
C TRP A 99 -30.17 0.82 2.83
N GLN A 100 -31.30 1.35 2.37
CA GLN A 100 -32.46 1.71 3.20
C GLN A 100 -33.68 0.82 3.01
N LYS A 101 -33.72 0.04 1.93
CA LYS A 101 -34.84 -0.83 1.62
C LYS A 101 -34.47 -2.28 1.86
N THR A 102 -35.45 -3.01 2.37
CA THR A 102 -35.49 -4.47 2.32
C THR A 102 -35.83 -4.87 0.88
N GLU A 103 -34.82 -4.93 0.01
CA GLU A 103 -34.99 -5.57 -1.30
C GLU A 103 -34.38 -6.97 -1.21
N GLU A 104 -35.21 -7.98 -1.46
CA GLU A 104 -34.83 -9.39 -1.47
C GLU A 104 -33.67 -9.63 -2.44
N GLY A 105 -32.50 -9.96 -1.89
CA GLY A 105 -31.35 -10.42 -2.66
C GLY A 105 -30.01 -9.86 -2.20
N TRP A 106 -29.10 -10.78 -1.86
CA TRP A 106 -27.66 -10.55 -1.71
C TRP A 106 -27.03 -10.36 -3.10
N THR A 107 -27.39 -9.29 -3.79
CA THR A 107 -26.76 -8.98 -5.08
C THR A 107 -25.85 -7.78 -4.91
N VAL A 108 -24.61 -7.94 -5.39
CA VAL A 108 -23.63 -6.87 -5.47
C VAL A 108 -24.19 -5.78 -6.39
N SER A 109 -24.02 -4.52 -6.00
CA SER A 109 -24.56 -3.39 -6.75
C SER A 109 -23.95 -3.32 -8.16
N LYS A 110 -24.79 -3.46 -9.20
CA LYS A 110 -24.35 -3.42 -10.61
C LYS A 110 -23.53 -2.17 -10.96
N THR A 111 -23.92 -1.03 -10.42
CA THR A 111 -23.21 0.25 -10.60
C THR A 111 -21.82 0.27 -9.96
N LEU A 112 -21.60 -0.50 -8.89
CA LEU A 112 -20.27 -0.69 -8.32
C LEU A 112 -19.44 -1.64 -9.20
N ILE A 113 -20.03 -2.72 -9.71
CA ILE A 113 -19.33 -3.67 -10.59
C ILE A 113 -18.74 -2.95 -11.82
N GLU A 114 -19.49 -2.07 -12.46
CA GLU A 114 -18.99 -1.29 -13.61
C GLU A 114 -17.82 -0.37 -13.25
N ALA A 115 -17.81 0.22 -12.05
CA ALA A 115 -16.71 1.04 -11.57
C ALA A 115 -15.47 0.18 -11.25
N LEU A 116 -15.66 -1.02 -10.71
CA LEU A 116 -14.62 -1.97 -10.38
C LEU A 116 -13.97 -2.60 -11.61
N ASP A 117 -14.76 -2.93 -12.64
CA ASP A 117 -14.26 -3.40 -13.93
C ASP A 117 -13.34 -2.35 -14.58
N TYR A 118 -13.79 -1.08 -14.61
CA TYR A 118 -12.95 0.03 -15.06
C TYR A 118 -11.64 0.13 -14.27
N LEU A 119 -11.72 0.04 -12.93
CA LEU A 119 -10.54 0.11 -12.07
C LEU A 119 -9.55 -1.01 -12.39
N GLN A 120 -10.01 -2.25 -12.44
CA GLN A 120 -9.19 -3.41 -12.75
C GLN A 120 -8.53 -3.26 -14.12
N ALA A 121 -9.29 -2.91 -15.15
CA ALA A 121 -8.77 -2.71 -16.50
C ALA A 121 -7.68 -1.62 -16.55
N LYS A 122 -7.85 -0.49 -15.85
CA LYS A 122 -6.84 0.56 -15.82
C LYS A 122 -5.61 0.18 -15.01
N MET A 123 -5.80 -0.50 -13.89
CA MET A 123 -4.70 -0.95 -13.05
C MET A 123 -3.83 -1.98 -13.76
N SER A 124 -4.40 -2.92 -14.52
CA SER A 124 -3.62 -3.88 -15.33
C SER A 124 -2.76 -3.20 -16.39
N VAL A 125 -3.26 -2.13 -17.03
CA VAL A 125 -2.47 -1.35 -18.00
C VAL A 125 -1.27 -0.68 -17.31
N VAL A 126 -1.50 -0.09 -16.13
CA VAL A 126 -0.43 0.61 -15.39
C VAL A 126 0.57 -0.36 -14.76
N GLU A 127 0.13 -1.55 -14.35
CA GLU A 127 0.98 -2.63 -13.83
C GLU A 127 2.02 -3.08 -14.85
N VAL A 128 1.60 -3.28 -16.10
CA VAL A 128 2.51 -3.64 -17.19
C VAL A 128 3.40 -2.46 -17.61
N GLY A 129 2.89 -1.23 -17.48
CA GLY A 129 3.58 -0.02 -17.96
C GLY A 129 4.57 0.61 -16.99
N LEU A 130 4.54 0.28 -15.70
CA LEU A 130 5.39 0.88 -14.67
C LEU A 130 6.33 -0.14 -14.04
N ASN A 131 7.46 0.36 -13.51
CA ASN A 131 8.25 -0.45 -12.58
C ASN A 131 7.48 -0.68 -11.28
N SER A 132 7.87 -1.72 -10.54
CA SER A 132 7.20 -2.13 -9.30
C SER A 132 7.05 -1.00 -8.27
N LYS A 133 8.08 -0.15 -8.09
CA LYS A 133 8.05 0.95 -7.11
C LYS A 133 6.99 1.99 -7.47
N ASP A 134 6.92 2.38 -8.74
CA ASP A 134 5.98 3.40 -9.21
C ASP A 134 4.56 2.85 -9.29
N PHE A 135 4.39 1.58 -9.73
CA PHE A 135 3.10 0.90 -9.67
C PHE A 135 2.55 0.87 -8.24
N VAL A 136 3.41 0.55 -7.26
CA VAL A 136 3.05 0.58 -5.85
C VAL A 136 2.62 1.97 -5.37
N GLY A 137 3.29 3.02 -5.86
CA GLY A 137 2.88 4.41 -5.61
C GLY A 137 1.49 4.73 -6.17
N VAL A 138 1.18 4.24 -7.38
CA VAL A 138 -0.13 4.45 -8.02
C VAL A 138 -1.23 3.71 -7.27
N TRP A 139 -1.12 2.40 -7.07
CA TRP A 139 -2.24 1.64 -6.49
C TRP A 139 -2.55 2.08 -5.06
N ARG A 140 -1.54 2.47 -4.27
CA ARG A 140 -1.75 3.02 -2.91
C ARG A 140 -2.47 4.36 -2.94
N SER A 141 -2.10 5.23 -3.87
CA SER A 141 -2.76 6.53 -4.05
C SER A 141 -4.21 6.35 -4.52
N VAL A 142 -4.46 5.37 -5.39
CA VAL A 142 -5.81 5.00 -5.82
C VAL A 142 -6.63 4.41 -4.67
N ALA A 143 -6.07 3.51 -3.86
CA ALA A 143 -6.75 2.97 -2.67
C ALA A 143 -7.19 4.10 -1.71
N ALA A 144 -6.29 5.04 -1.40
CA ALA A 144 -6.59 6.20 -0.56
C ALA A 144 -7.64 7.14 -1.18
N GLY A 145 -7.69 7.25 -2.51
CA GLY A 145 -8.72 8.01 -3.20
C GLY A 145 -10.09 7.33 -3.18
N ILE A 146 -10.14 6.01 -3.39
CA ILE A 146 -11.38 5.22 -3.31
C ILE A 146 -11.93 5.23 -1.90
N ASP A 147 -11.06 5.15 -0.88
CA ASP A 147 -11.45 5.32 0.52
C ASP A 147 -12.27 6.62 0.71
N ARG A 148 -11.74 7.74 0.21
CA ARG A 148 -12.44 9.04 0.26
C ARG A 148 -13.73 9.07 -0.55
N LEU A 149 -13.80 8.42 -1.70
CA LEU A 149 -15.00 8.44 -2.54
C LEU A 149 -16.12 7.56 -1.98
N ILE A 150 -15.79 6.37 -1.49
CA ILE A 150 -16.76 5.37 -1.03
C ILE A 150 -17.05 5.55 0.45
N PHE A 151 -16.05 5.50 1.32
CA PHE A 151 -16.27 5.52 2.76
C PHE A 151 -16.62 6.93 3.24
N ASN A 152 -15.85 7.94 2.86
CA ASN A 152 -16.23 9.31 3.24
C ASN A 152 -17.49 9.75 2.48
N GLY A 153 -17.64 9.38 1.20
CA GLY A 153 -18.83 9.73 0.42
C GLY A 153 -20.14 9.11 0.94
N ILE A 154 -20.10 7.87 1.45
CA ILE A 154 -21.30 7.17 1.94
C ILE A 154 -21.49 7.40 3.44
N LEU A 155 -20.47 7.13 4.27
CA LEU A 155 -20.58 7.15 5.74
C LEU A 155 -20.74 8.57 6.29
N ILE A 156 -20.06 9.58 5.72
CA ILE A 156 -20.23 10.98 6.16
C ILE A 156 -21.54 11.57 5.63
N SER A 157 -22.16 10.97 4.62
CA SER A 157 -23.39 11.50 4.02
C SER A 157 -24.67 11.26 4.84
N ASN A 158 -24.57 10.86 6.12
CA ASN A 158 -25.70 10.59 7.02
C ASN A 158 -26.70 9.55 6.45
N VAL A 159 -26.21 8.55 5.73
CA VAL A 159 -27.04 7.41 5.28
C VAL A 159 -27.48 6.61 6.50
N LYS A 160 -28.78 6.39 6.63
CA LYS A 160 -29.33 5.37 7.55
C LYS A 160 -29.19 4.00 6.89
N PHE A 161 -28.50 3.08 7.54
CA PHE A 161 -28.41 1.68 7.13
C PHE A 161 -29.47 0.87 7.88
N TYR A 162 -30.09 -0.06 7.17
CA TYR A 162 -30.88 -1.15 7.77
C TYR A 162 -30.03 -2.43 7.75
N ASN A 163 -30.38 -3.44 8.54
CA ASN A 163 -29.57 -4.66 8.68
C ASN A 163 -29.19 -5.29 7.33
N GLU A 164 -30.12 -5.34 6.38
CA GLU A 164 -29.87 -5.85 5.04
C GLU A 164 -28.97 -4.93 4.20
N GLY A 165 -29.11 -3.61 4.37
CA GLY A 165 -28.23 -2.62 3.76
C GLY A 165 -26.78 -2.74 4.24
N VAL A 166 -26.55 -3.12 5.50
CA VAL A 166 -25.21 -3.43 6.04
C VAL A 166 -24.65 -4.67 5.36
N GLY A 167 -25.45 -5.74 5.21
CA GLY A 167 -25.04 -6.97 4.52
C GLY A 167 -24.67 -6.71 3.05
N ARG A 168 -25.50 -5.93 2.34
CA ARG A 168 -25.23 -5.53 0.94
C ARG A 168 -23.94 -4.73 0.84
N PHE A 169 -23.78 -3.68 1.65
CA PHE A 169 -22.56 -2.87 1.65
C PHE A 169 -21.31 -3.70 1.98
N GLY A 170 -21.40 -4.63 2.94
CA GLY A 170 -20.29 -5.56 3.23
C GLY A 170 -19.96 -6.47 2.05
N SER A 171 -20.95 -6.92 1.30
CA SER A 171 -20.77 -7.73 0.08
C SER A 171 -20.08 -6.95 -1.02
N ASP A 172 -20.52 -5.71 -1.23
CA ASP A 172 -19.94 -4.76 -2.17
C ASP A 172 -18.46 -4.49 -1.83
N LEU A 173 -18.14 -4.32 -0.55
CA LEU A 173 -16.77 -4.17 -0.08
C LEU A 173 -15.92 -5.43 -0.29
N ASN A 174 -16.47 -6.62 -0.09
CA ASN A 174 -15.74 -7.86 -0.37
C ASN A 174 -15.34 -7.98 -1.84
N VAL A 175 -16.19 -7.53 -2.78
CA VAL A 175 -15.82 -7.50 -4.21
C VAL A 175 -14.72 -6.47 -4.47
N LEU A 176 -14.81 -5.28 -3.88
CA LEU A 176 -13.74 -4.28 -3.94
C LEU A 176 -12.41 -4.85 -3.42
N TYR A 177 -12.43 -5.56 -2.29
CA TYR A 177 -11.24 -6.22 -1.74
C TYR A 177 -10.71 -7.31 -2.66
N GLY A 178 -11.59 -8.10 -3.30
CA GLY A 178 -11.20 -9.07 -4.31
C GLY A 178 -10.43 -8.46 -5.47
N VAL A 179 -10.87 -7.29 -5.97
CA VAL A 179 -10.15 -6.55 -7.03
C VAL A 179 -8.76 -6.10 -6.55
N PHE A 180 -8.68 -5.53 -5.35
CA PHE A 180 -7.39 -5.10 -4.78
C PHE A 180 -6.47 -6.27 -4.37
N GLY A 181 -7.00 -7.47 -4.18
CA GLY A 181 -6.24 -8.68 -3.86
C GLY A 181 -5.19 -9.02 -4.91
N ALA A 182 -5.35 -8.54 -6.15
CA ALA A 182 -4.34 -8.67 -7.20
C ALA A 182 -3.06 -7.85 -6.91
N TRP A 183 -3.14 -6.78 -6.11
CA TRP A 183 -2.06 -5.81 -5.93
C TRP A 183 -1.59 -5.68 -4.48
N CYS A 184 -2.34 -6.23 -3.52
CA CYS A 184 -1.99 -6.17 -2.11
C CYS A 184 -2.50 -7.41 -1.33
N LEU A 185 -1.68 -7.87 -0.38
CA LEU A 185 -1.99 -9.04 0.45
C LEU A 185 -3.10 -8.81 1.48
N ARG A 186 -3.39 -7.55 1.82
CA ARG A 186 -4.36 -7.17 2.85
C ARG A 186 -5.12 -5.89 2.43
N PRO A 187 -6.03 -5.98 1.46
CA PRO A 187 -6.78 -4.82 0.97
C PRO A 187 -7.58 -4.11 2.08
N GLU A 188 -8.12 -4.85 3.04
CA GLU A 188 -8.88 -4.34 4.18
C GLU A 188 -8.03 -3.45 5.11
N GLY A 189 -6.70 -3.57 5.03
CA GLY A 189 -5.78 -2.73 5.81
C GLY A 189 -5.73 -1.28 5.34
N PHE A 190 -6.22 -0.99 4.12
CA PHE A 190 -6.20 0.34 3.52
C PHE A 190 -7.53 1.09 3.66
N PHE A 191 -8.56 0.42 4.14
CA PHE A 191 -9.90 0.99 4.31
C PHE A 191 -10.27 1.00 5.80
N PRO A 192 -10.97 2.04 6.29
CA PRO A 192 -11.35 2.15 7.68
C PRO A 192 -12.23 0.95 8.04
N LYS A 193 -11.77 0.19 9.03
CA LYS A 193 -12.63 -0.79 9.70
C LYS A 193 -13.77 0.00 10.33
N SER A 194 -15.00 -0.33 9.99
CA SER A 194 -16.18 0.15 10.71
C SER A 194 -15.92 0.01 12.21
N LYS A 195 -15.81 1.14 12.91
CA LYS A 195 -15.86 1.17 14.38
C LYS A 195 -17.31 1.02 14.83
#